data_AF-A0A7S2U8E9-F1
#
_entry.id   AF-A0A7S2U8E9-F1
#
_cell.length_a   1.000
_cell.length_b   1.000
_cell.length_c   1.000
_cell.angle_alpha   90.00
_cell.angle_beta   90.00
_cell.angle_gamma   90.00
#
_symmetry.space_group_name_H-M   'P 1'
#
loop_
_entity.id
_entity.type
_entity.pdbx_description
1 polymer ?
#
loop_
_entity_poly.entity_id
_entity_poly.type
_entity_poly.pdbx_seq_one_letter_code
_entity_poly.pdbx_strand_id
1 'polypeptide(L)'
;SPSQDGIVCECGPVLVSEATARESKTINGQVDPVNHPLWKRRFLANPTMDTTISFYVNELLCTASADPPNPPRECSGGMLCDAMGLGKTVMLMSLILKSMEKAIADDKENKSSTGNTCSSSVICLSSDSEEESNPCDKSDVAPTQASSHRKTTLVVAPLSLISQWEEELATKTSLSHHVHYGDSSKTISNFQGIDVVVTTYGTIQGEFLSLSKSKRNSFAGNASGKSSMLLSFDWHRVVLDEAHCIKNPGTAVSKACCLLKGKKRWCVTGTPIQNSLQDVYGLLKFLRHEPWCEGGFWKTAITSAVSSTPVAAASLENSSNSSRPASPADLRKE
;
A
#
# COMPACT_ATOMS: atom_id res chain seq x y z
N SER A 1 10.98 18.90 -42.89
CA SER A 1 9.67 18.56 -42.32
C SER A 1 9.49 17.05 -42.40
N PRO A 2 9.55 16.30 -41.28
CA PRO A 2 9.26 14.88 -41.34
C PRO A 2 7.74 14.71 -41.34
N SER A 3 7.21 14.14 -42.41
CA SER A 3 5.82 13.71 -42.53
C SER A 3 5.60 12.50 -41.61
N GLN A 4 4.57 12.61 -40.78
CA GLN A 4 3.96 11.49 -40.08
C GLN A 4 3.26 10.60 -41.10
N ASP A 5 3.73 9.38 -41.29
CA ASP A 5 2.92 8.31 -41.87
C ASP A 5 2.90 7.15 -40.87
N GLY A 6 1.73 6.92 -40.29
CA GLY A 6 1.47 5.77 -39.44
C GLY A 6 1.62 4.48 -40.24
N ILE A 7 2.32 3.50 -39.67
CA ILE A 7 2.47 2.19 -40.29
C ILE A 7 1.17 1.41 -40.10
N VAL A 8 0.42 1.21 -41.19
CA VAL A 8 -0.70 0.27 -41.26
C VAL A 8 -0.20 -1.01 -41.92
N CYS A 9 -0.49 -2.18 -41.33
CA CYS A 9 -0.14 -3.49 -41.87
C CYS A 9 -1.43 -4.28 -42.21
N GLU A 10 -1.55 -4.72 -43.47
CA GLU A 10 -2.67 -5.54 -43.99
C GLU A 10 -2.34 -7.04 -44.15
N CYS A 11 -1.24 -7.54 -43.57
CA CYS A 11 -0.94 -8.98 -43.51
C CYS A 11 -0.60 -9.42 -42.08
N GLY A 12 -1.51 -10.22 -41.50
CA GLY A 12 -1.67 -10.50 -40.07
C GLY A 12 -0.45 -10.94 -39.24
N PRO A 13 -0.42 -10.62 -37.93
CA PRO A 13 0.61 -11.12 -37.00
C PRO A 13 0.39 -12.61 -36.67
N VAL A 14 1.44 -13.44 -36.76
CA VAL A 14 1.38 -14.82 -36.22
C VAL A 14 1.58 -14.79 -34.72
N LEU A 15 0.53 -15.24 -34.03
CA LEU A 15 0.41 -15.47 -32.60
C LEU A 15 1.40 -16.55 -32.13
N VAL A 16 2.28 -16.22 -31.19
CA VAL A 16 2.77 -17.23 -30.25
C VAL A 16 1.58 -17.63 -29.38
N SER A 17 1.22 -18.92 -29.40
CA SER A 17 0.09 -19.42 -28.62
C SER A 17 0.25 -19.06 -27.14
N GLU A 18 -0.86 -18.82 -26.45
CA GLU A 18 -0.85 -18.46 -25.02
C GLU A 18 -0.16 -19.51 -24.16
N ALA A 19 -0.12 -20.77 -24.61
CA ALA A 19 0.59 -21.88 -23.98
C ALA A 19 2.13 -21.71 -24.09
N THR A 20 2.63 -21.35 -25.27
CA THR A 20 4.09 -21.23 -25.51
C THR A 20 4.70 -20.03 -24.77
N ALA A 21 3.93 -18.95 -24.56
CA ALA A 21 4.38 -17.77 -23.82
C ALA A 21 4.39 -17.95 -22.29
N ARG A 22 3.57 -18.86 -21.74
CA ARG A 22 3.47 -19.09 -20.29
C ARG A 22 4.54 -20.03 -19.73
N GLU A 23 5.12 -20.91 -20.55
CA GLU A 23 6.02 -21.98 -20.09
C GLU A 23 7.50 -21.60 -20.05
N SER A 24 7.95 -20.59 -20.80
CA SER A 24 9.38 -20.23 -20.85
C SER A 24 9.73 -19.06 -19.92
N LYS A 25 10.13 -19.37 -18.67
CA LYS A 25 10.81 -18.40 -17.77
C LYS A 25 12.26 -18.10 -18.18
N THR A 26 12.75 -18.78 -19.20
CA THR A 26 14.11 -18.69 -19.72
C THR A 26 14.12 -18.82 -21.23
N ILE A 27 14.90 -17.98 -21.91
CA ILE A 27 15.17 -18.07 -23.35
C ILE A 27 16.70 -18.21 -23.49
N ASN A 28 17.17 -19.23 -24.20
CA ASN A 28 18.61 -19.53 -24.37
C ASN A 28 19.40 -19.64 -23.04
N GLY A 29 18.77 -20.11 -21.97
CA GLY A 29 19.40 -20.21 -20.64
C GLY A 29 19.51 -18.88 -19.87
N GLN A 30 19.03 -17.76 -20.42
CA GLN A 30 18.92 -16.48 -19.72
C GLN A 30 17.48 -16.24 -19.25
N VAL A 31 17.33 -15.70 -18.04
CA VAL A 31 16.03 -15.34 -17.44
C VAL A 31 15.31 -14.36 -18.35
N ASP A 32 14.03 -14.61 -18.64
CA ASP A 32 13.20 -13.65 -19.38
C ASP A 32 13.23 -12.30 -18.64
N PRO A 33 13.71 -11.21 -19.27
CA PRO A 33 13.80 -9.91 -18.63
C PRO A 33 12.42 -9.35 -18.24
N VAL A 34 11.31 -9.92 -18.73
CA VAL A 34 9.96 -9.51 -18.35
C VAL A 34 9.57 -10.09 -17.00
N ASN A 35 10.19 -9.59 -15.93
CA ASN A 35 9.68 -9.81 -14.57
C ASN A 35 8.56 -8.81 -14.24
N HIS A 36 7.53 -8.74 -15.10
CA HIS A 36 6.40 -7.85 -14.91
C HIS A 36 5.08 -8.51 -15.35
N PRO A 37 4.11 -8.75 -14.44
CA PRO A 37 2.93 -9.58 -14.73
C PRO A 37 1.96 -9.01 -15.76
N LEU A 38 1.93 -7.68 -15.95
CA LEU A 38 1.07 -7.01 -16.94
C LEU A 38 1.69 -6.83 -18.33
N TRP A 39 2.99 -7.07 -18.48
CA TRP A 39 3.67 -6.89 -19.76
C TRP A 39 3.95 -8.25 -20.36
N LYS A 40 3.81 -8.34 -21.68
CA LYS A 40 4.11 -9.54 -22.45
C LYS A 40 5.12 -9.17 -23.52
N ARG A 41 6.16 -10.00 -23.69
CA ARG A 41 7.04 -9.89 -24.85
C ARG A 41 6.32 -10.44 -26.09
N ARG A 42 6.46 -9.75 -27.21
CA ARG A 42 5.92 -10.09 -28.52
C ARG A 42 7.04 -9.98 -29.55
N PHE A 43 6.82 -10.58 -30.72
CA PHE A 43 7.78 -10.61 -31.81
C PHE A 43 7.08 -10.22 -33.12
N LEU A 44 7.74 -9.39 -33.92
CA LEU A 44 7.38 -9.08 -35.29
C LEU A 44 8.42 -9.75 -36.19
N ALA A 45 7.97 -10.50 -37.18
CA ALA A 45 8.84 -11.06 -38.21
C ALA A 45 8.47 -10.47 -39.57
N ASN A 46 9.45 -10.30 -40.44
CA ASN A 46 9.17 -9.97 -41.84
C ASN A 46 8.53 -11.17 -42.57
N PRO A 47 7.87 -10.97 -43.73
CA PRO A 47 7.18 -12.07 -44.45
C PRO A 47 8.09 -13.25 -44.81
N THR A 48 9.38 -12.98 -44.98
CA THR A 48 10.43 -13.96 -45.30
C THR A 48 11.04 -14.63 -44.07
N MET A 49 10.63 -14.25 -42.84
CA MET A 49 11.04 -14.80 -41.54
C MET A 49 12.55 -14.73 -41.22
N ASP A 50 13.33 -13.98 -42.00
CA ASP A 50 14.78 -13.79 -41.80
C ASP A 50 15.11 -12.69 -40.79
N THR A 51 14.18 -11.75 -40.57
CA THR A 51 14.35 -10.68 -39.59
C THR A 51 13.23 -10.75 -38.56
N THR A 52 13.60 -10.84 -37.27
CA THR A 52 12.66 -10.81 -36.15
C THR A 52 13.02 -9.68 -35.18
N ILE A 53 12.03 -8.87 -34.82
CA ILE A 53 12.14 -7.76 -33.86
C ILE A 53 11.29 -8.10 -32.65
N SER A 54 11.86 -8.10 -31.45
CA SER A 54 11.09 -8.25 -30.21
C SER A 54 10.66 -6.91 -29.66
N PHE A 55 9.47 -6.85 -29.08
CA PHE A 55 8.92 -5.69 -28.40
C PHE A 55 8.06 -6.14 -27.21
N TYR A 56 7.69 -5.23 -26.33
CA TYR A 56 6.90 -5.50 -25.14
C TYR A 56 5.57 -4.78 -25.23
N VAL A 57 4.50 -5.44 -24.82
CA VAL A 57 3.14 -4.91 -24.89
C VAL A 57 2.49 -5.02 -23.52
N ASN A 58 1.86 -3.94 -23.09
CA ASN A 58 0.90 -3.94 -22.00
C ASN A 58 -0.50 -3.78 -22.60
N GLU A 59 -1.22 -4.89 -22.72
CA GLU A 59 -2.56 -4.95 -23.32
C GLU A 59 -3.59 -4.15 -22.51
N LEU A 60 -3.41 -4.07 -21.19
CA LEU A 60 -4.30 -3.32 -20.31
C LEU A 60 -4.16 -1.81 -20.49
N LEU A 61 -2.91 -1.35 -20.65
CA LEU A 61 -2.59 0.06 -20.85
C LEU A 61 -2.65 0.47 -22.33
N CYS A 62 -2.84 -0.48 -23.25
CA CYS A 62 -2.70 -0.28 -24.69
C CYS A 62 -1.37 0.40 -25.08
N THR A 63 -0.28 0.01 -24.41
CA THR A 63 1.07 0.57 -24.67
C THR A 63 2.01 -0.50 -25.17
N ALA A 64 2.96 -0.09 -26.02
CA ALA A 64 4.04 -0.92 -26.50
C ALA A 64 5.39 -0.22 -26.29
N SER A 65 6.44 -0.99 -26.06
CA SER A 65 7.80 -0.51 -25.81
C SER A 65 8.80 -1.41 -26.53
N ALA A 66 9.85 -0.83 -27.12
CA ALA A 66 10.98 -1.59 -27.64
C ALA A 66 11.85 -2.15 -26.49
N ASP A 67 11.96 -1.40 -25.41
CA ASP A 67 12.76 -1.74 -24.23
C ASP A 67 11.91 -2.51 -23.20
N PRO A 68 12.54 -3.42 -22.41
CA PRO A 68 11.86 -4.16 -21.36
C PRO A 68 11.28 -3.21 -20.31
N PRO A 69 10.08 -3.49 -19.78
CA PRO A 69 9.47 -2.64 -18.77
C PRO A 69 10.27 -2.66 -17.48
N ASN A 70 10.32 -1.51 -16.80
CA ASN A 70 10.82 -1.46 -15.43
C ASN A 70 9.98 -2.37 -14.53
N PRO A 71 10.58 -3.04 -13.53
CA PRO A 71 9.83 -3.83 -12.57
C PRO A 71 8.79 -2.95 -11.85
N PRO A 72 7.66 -3.52 -11.41
CA PRO A 72 6.67 -2.80 -10.64
C PRO A 72 7.32 -2.16 -9.41
N ARG A 73 6.92 -0.93 -9.07
CA ARG A 73 7.35 -0.30 -7.82
C ARG A 73 6.88 -1.15 -6.64
N GLU A 74 7.75 -1.35 -5.67
CA GLU A 74 7.39 -2.06 -4.44
C GLU A 74 6.29 -1.30 -3.69
N CYS A 75 5.24 -2.01 -3.29
CA CYS A 75 4.22 -1.43 -2.43
C CYS A 75 4.76 -1.32 -1.00
N SER A 76 4.65 -0.14 -0.39
CA SER A 76 4.94 0.06 1.02
C SER A 76 3.79 -0.45 1.88
N GLY A 77 3.68 -1.78 1.99
CA GLY A 77 2.61 -2.49 2.69
C GLY A 77 1.85 -3.44 1.78
N GLY A 78 0.55 -3.64 2.02
CA GLY A 78 -0.24 -4.56 1.22
C GLY A 78 -1.54 -5.03 1.87
N MET A 79 -2.06 -6.15 1.35
CA MET A 79 -3.26 -6.80 1.86
C MET A 79 -2.88 -8.11 2.55
N LEU A 80 -3.33 -8.31 3.79
CA LEU A 80 -3.23 -9.58 4.50
C LEU A 80 -4.61 -10.22 4.56
N CYS A 81 -4.83 -11.21 3.69
CA CYS A 81 -6.15 -11.75 3.39
C CYS A 81 -6.38 -13.18 3.88
N ASP A 82 -5.79 -13.53 5.02
CA ASP A 82 -5.93 -14.86 5.60
C ASP A 82 -7.29 -15.07 6.26
N ALA A 83 -7.74 -16.33 6.29
CA ALA A 83 -8.94 -16.75 7.00
C ALA A 83 -8.92 -16.33 8.48
N MET A 84 -10.11 -16.20 9.07
CA MET A 84 -10.25 -15.89 10.50
C MET A 84 -9.62 -17.01 11.33
N GLY A 85 -8.91 -16.64 12.40
CA GLY A 85 -8.22 -17.60 13.27
C GLY A 85 -6.77 -17.94 12.88
N LEU A 86 -6.28 -17.54 11.70
CA LEU A 86 -4.89 -17.81 11.27
C LEU A 86 -3.82 -16.89 11.89
N GLY A 87 -4.14 -16.15 12.95
CA GLY A 87 -3.14 -15.36 13.70
C GLY A 87 -2.69 -14.05 13.04
N LYS A 88 -3.54 -13.42 12.21
CA LYS A 88 -3.25 -12.12 11.55
C LYS A 88 -2.76 -11.05 12.53
N THR A 89 -3.38 -10.94 13.70
CA THR A 89 -2.99 -10.00 14.76
C THR A 89 -1.55 -10.22 15.22
N VAL A 90 -1.17 -11.47 15.48
CA VAL A 90 0.20 -11.83 15.90
C VAL A 90 1.22 -11.57 14.80
N MET A 91 0.87 -11.84 13.53
CA MET A 91 1.73 -11.51 12.38
C MET A 91 1.98 -10.00 12.29
N LEU A 92 0.96 -9.17 12.50
CA LEU A 92 1.09 -7.72 12.50
C LEU A 92 1.95 -7.20 13.66
N MET A 93 1.73 -7.72 14.87
CA MET A 93 2.55 -7.36 16.04
C MET A 93 4.02 -7.73 15.81
N SER A 94 4.29 -8.92 15.29
CA SER A 94 5.64 -9.37 14.96
C SER A 94 6.30 -8.45 13.93
N LEU A 95 5.54 -8.00 12.93
CA LEU A 95 6.00 -7.06 11.93
C LEU A 95 6.29 -5.65 12.50
N ILE A 96 5.51 -5.19 13.47
CA ILE A 96 5.75 -3.93 14.19
C ILE A 96 7.04 -4.04 15.00
N LEU A 97 7.17 -5.08 15.84
CA LEU A 97 8.38 -5.37 16.62
C LEU A 97 9.62 -5.40 15.74
N LYS A 98 9.57 -6.14 14.63
CA LYS A 98 10.72 -6.24 13.71
C LYS A 98 11.10 -4.90 13.09
N SER A 99 10.12 -4.06 12.78
CA SER A 99 10.36 -2.73 12.22
C SER A 99 11.02 -1.78 13.22
N MET A 100 10.71 -1.95 14.52
CA MET A 100 11.31 -1.20 15.62
C MET A 100 12.73 -1.67 15.91
N GLU A 101 12.97 -2.99 16.00
CA GLU A 101 14.31 -3.54 16.15
C GLU A 101 15.25 -3.04 15.06
N LYS A 102 14.80 -3.08 13.80
CA LYS A 102 15.57 -2.56 12.67
C LYS A 102 15.85 -1.06 12.82
N ALA A 103 14.87 -0.27 13.26
CA ALA A 103 15.09 1.16 13.51
C ALA A 103 16.19 1.41 14.55
N ILE A 104 16.17 0.65 15.64
CA ILE A 104 17.14 0.76 16.73
C ILE A 104 18.53 0.32 16.26
N ALA A 105 18.62 -0.71 15.41
CA ALA A 105 19.88 -1.16 14.83
C ALA A 105 20.46 -0.09 13.87
N ASP A 106 19.65 0.43 12.95
CA ASP A 106 20.04 1.48 12.00
C ASP A 106 20.55 2.73 12.75
N ASP A 107 19.89 3.13 13.85
CA ASP A 107 20.31 4.27 14.69
C ASP A 107 21.65 4.04 15.41
N LYS A 108 21.98 2.79 15.76
CA LYS A 108 23.26 2.43 16.39
C LYS A 108 24.41 2.46 15.38
N GLU A 109 24.19 1.98 14.16
CA GLU A 109 25.19 1.99 13.08
C GLU A 109 25.50 3.42 12.58
N ASN A 110 24.48 4.28 12.50
CA ASN A 110 24.70 5.70 12.15
C ASN A 110 25.47 6.46 13.24
N LYS A 111 25.33 6.08 14.51
CA LYS A 111 26.10 6.67 15.62
C LYS A 111 27.54 6.14 15.68
N SER A 112 27.79 4.87 15.31
CA SER A 112 29.15 4.31 15.29
C SER A 112 29.99 4.80 14.11
N SER A 113 29.38 5.12 12.97
CA SER A 113 30.06 5.69 11.80
C SER A 113 30.41 7.17 11.93
N THR A 114 29.84 7.89 12.91
CA THR A 114 30.18 9.30 13.22
C THR A 114 31.18 9.41 14.38
N GLY A 115 31.74 8.30 14.85
CA GLY A 115 32.66 8.24 15.99
C GLY A 115 34.07 7.82 15.61
N ASN A 116 34.80 8.68 14.89
CA ASN A 116 36.27 8.67 14.89
C ASN A 116 36.85 10.00 14.39
N THR A 117 36.87 11.01 15.27
CA THR A 117 38.04 11.89 15.42
C THR A 117 38.07 12.53 16.81
N CYS A 118 39.10 12.11 17.54
CA CYS A 118 39.81 12.80 18.62
C CYS A 118 39.11 13.01 19.98
N SER A 119 39.57 12.18 20.92
CA SER A 119 39.66 12.55 22.34
C SER A 119 40.53 13.80 22.49
N SER A 120 39.98 14.86 23.09
CA SER A 120 40.75 15.68 24.00
C SER A 120 39.83 16.16 25.10
N SER A 121 40.08 15.65 26.29
CA SER A 121 39.61 16.21 27.56
C SER A 121 39.82 17.71 27.55
N VAL A 122 38.74 18.48 27.70
CA VAL A 122 38.83 19.87 28.13
C VAL A 122 37.93 20.06 29.33
N ILE A 123 38.59 20.16 30.47
CA ILE A 123 38.05 20.56 31.77
C ILE A 123 37.55 22.01 31.61
N CYS A 124 36.29 22.27 31.95
CA CYS A 124 35.77 23.62 32.05
C CYS A 124 36.32 24.29 33.32
N LEU A 125 37.36 25.11 33.16
CA LEU A 125 37.80 26.08 34.16
C LEU A 125 37.19 27.45 33.81
N SER A 126 36.36 27.94 34.72
CA SER A 126 35.85 29.30 34.77
C SER A 126 36.96 30.28 35.16
N SER A 127 37.09 31.38 34.39
CA SER A 127 37.69 32.62 34.88
C SER A 127 37.20 33.80 34.04
N ASP A 128 36.72 34.81 34.76
CA ASP A 128 36.22 36.10 34.31
C ASP A 128 37.26 36.96 33.58
N SER A 129 36.81 37.76 32.62
CA SER A 129 37.23 39.15 32.46
C SER A 129 36.36 39.88 31.44
N GLU A 130 35.87 41.04 31.87
CA GLU A 130 35.03 42.01 31.17
C GLU A 130 35.77 42.69 29.99
N GLU A 131 35.05 43.03 28.92
CA GLU A 131 34.88 44.41 28.40
C GLU A 131 34.21 44.45 27.00
N GLU A 132 33.65 45.62 26.70
CA GLU A 132 32.50 45.95 25.85
C GLU A 132 32.70 45.91 24.31
N SER A 133 31.59 45.70 23.58
CA SER A 133 30.97 46.68 22.64
C SER A 133 30.30 46.07 21.38
N ASN A 134 28.97 45.92 21.46
CA ASN A 134 27.93 46.33 20.48
C ASN A 134 27.84 45.76 19.02
N PRO A 135 26.68 45.87 18.32
CA PRO A 135 25.88 44.70 17.94
C PRO A 135 25.55 44.62 16.43
N CYS A 136 25.21 43.42 15.90
CA CYS A 136 24.01 43.17 15.09
C CYS A 136 24.03 41.82 14.33
N ASP A 137 22.85 41.20 14.30
CA ASP A 137 22.23 40.40 13.22
C ASP A 137 23.02 39.29 12.50
N LYS A 138 22.70 38.05 12.90
CA LYS A 138 21.90 37.09 12.11
C LYS A 138 21.75 35.78 12.88
N SER A 139 20.62 35.61 13.56
CA SER A 139 20.24 34.33 14.15
C SER A 139 19.57 33.43 13.10
N ASP A 140 20.38 32.84 12.21
CA ASP A 140 20.00 31.60 11.53
C ASP A 140 20.39 30.43 12.44
N VAL A 141 19.70 30.32 13.58
CA VAL A 141 19.74 29.11 14.40
C VAL A 141 18.76 28.14 13.75
N ALA A 142 19.27 27.36 12.79
CA ALA A 142 18.59 26.18 12.29
C ALA A 142 18.19 25.31 13.50
N PRO A 143 16.92 24.91 13.65
CA PRO A 143 16.53 24.09 14.78
C PRO A 143 17.21 22.73 14.63
N THR A 144 18.23 22.54 15.46
CA THR A 144 18.84 21.24 15.73
C THR A 144 17.80 20.40 16.43
N GLN A 145 17.02 19.63 15.67
CA GLN A 145 16.12 18.60 16.20
C GLN A 145 16.25 17.36 15.32
N ALA A 146 17.38 16.67 15.47
CA ALA A 146 17.47 15.25 15.11
C ALA A 146 16.68 14.45 16.17
N SER A 147 15.35 14.61 16.21
CA SER A 147 14.51 13.68 16.96
C SER A 147 14.54 12.37 16.18
N SER A 148 15.11 11.29 16.74
CA SER A 148 14.97 9.96 16.15
C SER A 148 13.46 9.68 16.04
N HIS A 149 12.90 9.76 14.84
CA HIS A 149 11.47 9.58 14.64
C HIS A 149 11.10 8.14 14.99
N ARG A 150 10.62 7.91 16.23
CA ARG A 150 10.04 6.63 16.62
C ARG A 150 8.93 6.28 15.64
N LYS A 151 8.93 5.03 15.17
CA LYS A 151 8.08 4.56 14.07
C LYS A 151 6.67 4.21 14.55
N THR A 152 5.89 5.20 14.98
CA THR A 152 4.54 4.97 15.51
C THR A 152 3.60 4.34 14.48
N THR A 153 2.89 3.29 14.90
CA THR A 153 1.90 2.56 14.09
C THR A 153 0.49 2.87 14.57
N LEU A 154 -0.40 3.24 13.65
CA LEU A 154 -1.83 3.35 13.89
C LEU A 154 -2.54 2.06 13.49
N VAL A 155 -3.34 1.51 14.39
CA VAL A 155 -4.27 0.42 14.13
C VAL A 155 -5.68 0.96 14.21
N VAL A 156 -6.46 0.75 13.16
CA VAL A 156 -7.88 1.09 13.07
C VAL A 156 -8.66 -0.19 13.03
N ALA A 157 -9.51 -0.43 14.02
CA ALA A 157 -10.28 -1.66 14.14
C ALA A 157 -11.78 -1.38 14.39
N PRO A 158 -12.67 -2.36 14.17
CA PRO A 158 -14.03 -2.32 14.69
C PRO A 158 -14.03 -2.12 16.21
N LEU A 159 -15.04 -1.42 16.74
CA LEU A 159 -15.12 -1.13 18.18
C LEU A 159 -15.07 -2.40 19.04
N SER A 160 -15.66 -3.50 18.55
CA SER A 160 -15.67 -4.80 19.22
C SER A 160 -14.30 -5.46 19.35
N LEU A 161 -13.30 -5.05 18.55
CA LEU A 161 -11.95 -5.62 18.58
C LEU A 161 -10.96 -4.78 19.38
N ILE A 162 -11.35 -3.62 19.91
CA ILE A 162 -10.42 -2.71 20.58
C ILE A 162 -9.85 -3.33 21.87
N SER A 163 -10.72 -3.92 22.70
CA SER A 163 -10.27 -4.57 23.95
C SER A 163 -9.36 -5.76 23.67
N GLN A 164 -9.64 -6.52 22.61
CA GLN A 164 -8.78 -7.62 22.18
C GLN A 164 -7.40 -7.12 21.74
N TRP A 165 -7.34 -6.05 20.95
CA TRP A 165 -6.07 -5.44 20.56
C TRP A 165 -5.26 -4.96 21.75
N GLU A 166 -5.90 -4.31 22.71
CA GLU A 166 -5.26 -3.85 23.95
C GLU A 166 -4.69 -5.01 24.77
N GLU A 167 -5.50 -6.06 24.99
CA GLU A 167 -5.08 -7.26 25.72
C GLU A 167 -3.91 -7.98 25.01
N GLU A 168 -3.99 -8.18 23.70
CA GLU A 168 -2.93 -8.83 22.94
C GLU A 168 -1.62 -8.03 22.95
N LEU A 169 -1.69 -6.70 22.82
CA LEU A 169 -0.52 -5.83 22.91
C LEU A 169 0.11 -5.89 24.32
N ALA A 170 -0.70 -5.83 25.36
CA ALA A 170 -0.25 -5.85 26.75
C ALA A 170 0.35 -7.20 27.17
N THR A 171 -0.21 -8.31 26.70
CA THR A 171 0.21 -9.66 27.11
C THR A 171 1.34 -10.25 26.28
N LYS A 172 1.39 -9.93 24.97
CA LYS A 172 2.31 -10.59 24.03
C LYS A 172 3.48 -9.71 23.60
N THR A 173 3.50 -8.44 23.94
CA THR A 173 4.54 -7.50 23.49
C THR A 173 5.00 -6.57 24.62
N SER A 174 6.19 -5.99 24.46
CA SER A 174 6.69 -4.92 25.32
C SER A 174 6.48 -3.53 24.70
N LEU A 175 5.60 -3.41 23.71
CA LEU A 175 5.37 -2.15 22.99
C LEU A 175 4.51 -1.19 23.82
N SER A 176 4.92 0.08 23.85
CA SER A 176 4.08 1.13 24.41
C SER A 176 2.85 1.32 23.52
N HIS A 177 1.66 1.26 24.12
CA HIS A 177 0.43 1.37 23.37
C HIS A 177 -0.57 2.33 24.01
N HIS A 178 -1.46 2.87 23.19
CA HIS A 178 -2.54 3.73 23.64
C HIS A 178 -3.83 3.47 22.86
N VAL A 179 -4.92 3.31 23.60
CA VAL A 179 -6.27 3.18 23.05
C VAL A 179 -6.93 4.55 22.97
N HIS A 180 -7.16 5.02 21.75
CA HIS A 180 -7.69 6.34 21.43
C HIS A 180 -9.14 6.25 20.93
N TYR A 181 -10.12 6.20 21.84
CA TYR A 181 -11.54 6.37 21.52
C TYR A 181 -12.32 6.87 22.75
N GLY A 182 -13.48 7.51 22.52
CA GLY A 182 -14.30 8.00 23.64
C GLY A 182 -13.57 9.08 24.45
N ASP A 183 -13.63 8.97 25.79
CA ASP A 183 -13.01 9.98 26.68
C ASP A 183 -11.48 9.92 26.71
N SER A 184 -10.86 8.77 26.44
CA SER A 184 -9.39 8.67 26.37
C SER A 184 -8.78 9.50 25.24
N SER A 185 -9.59 9.86 24.23
CA SER A 185 -9.17 10.73 23.12
C SER A 185 -8.81 12.14 23.55
N LYS A 186 -9.29 12.58 24.73
CA LYS A 186 -9.05 13.93 25.26
C LYS A 186 -7.80 14.01 26.13
N THR A 187 -7.26 12.86 26.55
CA THR A 187 -6.21 12.77 27.58
C THR A 187 -4.82 13.00 27.01
N ILE A 188 -4.60 12.69 25.74
CA ILE A 188 -3.28 12.79 25.11
C ILE A 188 -3.25 13.97 24.14
N SER A 189 -2.19 14.79 24.24
CA SER A 189 -1.95 15.95 23.36
C SER A 189 -1.08 15.61 22.13
N ASN A 190 -0.33 14.51 22.15
CA ASN A 190 0.48 14.04 21.02
C ASN A 190 0.78 12.52 21.09
N PHE A 191 0.90 11.85 19.95
CA PHE A 191 1.24 10.43 19.85
C PHE A 191 2.75 10.14 19.79
N GLN A 192 3.60 11.17 19.93
CA GLN A 192 5.04 11.01 19.97
C GLN A 192 5.47 10.10 21.14
N GLY A 193 6.39 9.18 20.87
CA GLY A 193 6.94 8.28 21.88
C GLY A 193 6.15 6.99 22.08
N ILE A 194 4.91 6.92 21.59
CA ILE A 194 4.06 5.72 21.62
C ILE A 194 4.36 4.85 20.40
N ASP A 195 4.47 3.54 20.58
CA ASP A 195 4.76 2.60 19.49
C ASP A 195 3.50 2.24 18.70
N VAL A 196 2.39 1.97 19.39
CA VAL A 196 1.11 1.56 18.79
C VAL A 196 -0.05 2.39 19.32
N VAL A 197 -0.79 3.03 18.42
CA VAL A 197 -2.06 3.68 18.76
C VAL A 197 -3.19 2.87 18.15
N VAL A 198 -4.17 2.48 18.97
CA VAL A 198 -5.36 1.73 18.52
C VAL A 198 -6.57 2.66 18.57
N THR A 199 -7.34 2.71 17.49
CA THR A 199 -8.55 3.54 17.42
C THR A 199 -9.65 2.83 16.63
N THR A 200 -10.83 3.45 16.59
CA THR A 200 -11.98 2.93 15.87
C THR A 200 -12.22 3.67 14.55
N TYR A 201 -12.85 2.97 13.61
CA TYR A 201 -13.38 3.59 12.39
C TYR A 201 -14.31 4.78 12.68
N GLY A 202 -15.14 4.68 13.73
CA GLY A 202 -16.05 5.75 14.14
C GLY A 202 -15.31 7.00 14.64
N THR A 203 -14.23 6.83 15.40
CA THR A 203 -13.39 7.95 15.89
C THR A 203 -12.80 8.72 14.70
N ILE A 204 -12.19 8.02 13.75
CA ILE A 204 -11.58 8.62 12.56
C ILE A 204 -12.64 9.32 11.69
N GLN A 205 -13.82 8.70 11.52
CA GLN A 205 -14.92 9.33 10.81
C GLN A 205 -15.39 10.62 11.51
N GLY A 206 -15.53 10.61 12.84
CA GLY A 206 -15.93 11.78 13.62
C GLY A 206 -14.95 12.94 13.47
N GLU A 207 -13.65 12.66 13.53
CA GLU A 207 -12.58 13.64 13.33
C GLU A 207 -12.63 14.25 11.91
N PHE A 208 -12.80 13.40 10.90
CA PHE A 208 -12.94 13.84 9.51
C PHE A 208 -14.16 14.75 9.28
N LEU A 209 -15.31 14.42 9.89
CA LEU A 209 -16.50 15.25 9.79
C LEU A 209 -16.33 16.59 10.52
N SER A 210 -15.62 16.60 11.64
CA SER A 210 -15.28 17.81 12.39
C SER A 210 -14.38 18.75 11.58
N LEU A 211 -13.37 18.22 10.87
CA LEU A 211 -12.53 18.99 9.96
C LEU A 211 -13.33 19.68 8.86
N SER A 212 -14.25 18.95 8.24
CA SER A 212 -15.09 19.47 7.15
C SER A 212 -15.96 20.63 7.62
N LYS A 213 -16.54 20.53 8.83
CA LYS A 213 -17.31 21.61 9.46
C LYS A 213 -16.43 22.82 9.81
N SER A 214 -15.25 22.58 10.36
CA SER A 214 -14.33 23.64 10.76
C SER A 214 -13.82 24.45 9.55
N LYS A 215 -13.55 23.80 8.40
CA LYS A 215 -13.20 24.50 7.14
C LYS A 215 -14.33 25.36 6.56
N ARG A 216 -15.60 25.02 6.82
CA ARG A 216 -16.74 25.88 6.43
C ARG A 216 -16.89 27.06 7.38
N ASN A 217 -16.64 26.84 8.68
CA ASN A 217 -16.75 27.87 9.72
C ASN A 217 -15.54 28.80 9.81
N SER A 218 -14.37 28.42 9.26
CA SER A 218 -13.20 29.31 9.17
C SER A 218 -13.45 30.52 8.26
N PHE A 219 -14.45 30.45 7.37
CA PHE A 219 -14.94 31.60 6.61
C PHE A 219 -15.83 32.56 7.43
N ALA A 220 -16.26 32.14 8.63
CA ALA A 220 -17.18 32.88 9.51
C ALA A 220 -16.52 33.37 10.82
N GLY A 221 -15.18 33.45 10.86
CA GLY A 221 -14.43 34.16 11.92
C GLY A 221 -14.30 33.48 13.29
N ASN A 222 -15.04 32.41 13.58
CA ASN A 222 -14.97 31.70 14.87
C ASN A 222 -14.43 30.26 14.68
N ALA A 223 -13.11 30.10 14.74
CA ALA A 223 -12.46 28.80 14.58
C ALA A 223 -11.76 28.34 15.87
N SER A 224 -12.53 27.89 16.87
CA SER A 224 -12.01 26.94 17.87
C SER A 224 -11.98 25.53 17.25
N GLY A 225 -11.10 25.34 16.28
CA GLY A 225 -10.96 24.07 15.56
C GLY A 225 -10.51 22.96 16.51
N LYS A 226 -11.36 21.95 16.74
CA LYS A 226 -10.92 20.71 17.40
C LYS A 226 -9.76 20.12 16.58
N SER A 227 -8.61 19.99 17.23
CA SER A 227 -7.41 19.39 16.63
C SER A 227 -7.75 18.02 16.08
N SER A 228 -7.40 17.80 14.82
CA SER A 228 -7.57 16.51 14.15
C SER A 228 -6.26 15.75 14.24
N MET A 229 -6.05 15.21 15.44
CA MET A 229 -4.78 14.59 15.80
C MET A 229 -4.48 13.36 14.95
N LEU A 230 -5.46 12.45 14.75
CA LEU A 230 -5.21 11.23 13.98
C LEU A 230 -4.91 11.53 12.51
N LEU A 231 -5.60 12.53 11.93
CA LEU A 231 -5.47 12.88 10.52
C LEU A 231 -4.25 13.76 10.21
N SER A 232 -3.80 14.55 11.20
CA SER A 232 -2.64 15.44 11.04
C SER A 232 -1.30 14.75 11.32
N PHE A 233 -1.29 13.74 12.20
CA PHE A 233 -0.09 13.02 12.61
C PHE A 233 0.53 12.19 11.47
N ASP A 234 1.86 12.19 11.40
CA ASP A 234 2.62 11.46 10.38
C ASP A 234 2.94 10.04 10.87
N TRP A 235 2.08 9.08 10.50
CA TRP A 235 2.23 7.69 10.90
C TRP A 235 3.36 7.00 10.13
N HIS A 236 4.13 6.15 10.82
CA HIS A 236 5.04 5.24 10.11
C HIS A 236 4.25 4.17 9.35
N ARG A 237 3.21 3.63 10.00
CA ARG A 237 2.37 2.58 9.46
C ARG A 237 0.92 2.83 9.85
N VAL A 238 0.01 2.60 8.92
CA VAL A 238 -1.43 2.57 9.17
C VAL A 238 -1.95 1.18 8.82
N VAL A 239 -2.62 0.54 9.76
CA VAL A 239 -3.22 -0.79 9.63
C VAL A 239 -4.72 -0.64 9.78
N LEU A 240 -5.47 -1.13 8.80
CA LEU A 240 -6.92 -1.26 8.87
C LEU A 240 -7.25 -2.72 9.14
N ASP A 241 -7.72 -3.02 10.34
CA ASP A 241 -8.23 -4.34 10.71
C ASP A 241 -9.71 -4.46 10.34
N GLU A 242 -10.11 -5.63 9.87
CA GLU A 242 -11.36 -5.84 9.13
C GLU A 242 -11.58 -4.76 8.05
N ALA A 243 -10.58 -4.58 7.19
CA ALA A 243 -10.51 -3.52 6.18
C ALA A 243 -11.71 -3.47 5.22
N HIS A 244 -12.52 -4.53 5.13
CA HIS A 244 -13.78 -4.51 4.39
C HIS A 244 -14.76 -3.43 4.89
N CYS A 245 -14.57 -2.86 6.10
CA CYS A 245 -15.30 -1.69 6.59
C CYS A 245 -15.17 -0.45 5.66
N ILE A 246 -14.11 -0.33 4.87
CA ILE A 246 -13.86 0.80 3.96
C ILE A 246 -14.09 0.45 2.47
N LYS A 247 -14.74 -0.69 2.18
CA LYS A 247 -14.97 -1.22 0.83
C LYS A 247 -15.63 -0.24 -0.13
N ASN A 248 -16.44 0.69 0.37
CA ASN A 248 -17.05 1.76 -0.42
C ASN A 248 -16.27 3.09 -0.28
N PRO A 249 -15.52 3.51 -1.33
CA PRO A 249 -14.75 4.76 -1.35
C PRO A 249 -15.56 6.05 -1.17
N GLY A 250 -16.88 5.99 -1.38
CA GLY A 250 -17.77 7.14 -1.26
C GLY A 250 -18.09 7.52 0.19
N THR A 251 -17.94 6.56 1.11
CA THR A 251 -18.30 6.73 2.53
C THR A 251 -17.35 7.69 3.25
N ALA A 252 -17.85 8.36 4.29
CA ALA A 252 -17.04 9.27 5.10
C ALA A 252 -15.87 8.56 5.80
N VAL A 253 -16.11 7.33 6.30
CA VAL A 253 -15.06 6.51 6.92
C VAL A 253 -13.95 6.14 5.94
N SER A 254 -14.29 5.71 4.72
CA SER A 254 -13.28 5.36 3.71
C SER A 254 -12.46 6.58 3.29
N LYS A 255 -13.13 7.73 3.07
CA LYS A 255 -12.47 9.01 2.81
C LYS A 255 -11.52 9.42 3.94
N ALA A 256 -11.97 9.31 5.19
CA ALA A 256 -11.18 9.62 6.37
C ALA A 256 -9.93 8.72 6.47
N CYS A 257 -10.08 7.41 6.27
CA CYS A 257 -8.95 6.47 6.29
C CYS A 257 -7.96 6.74 5.16
N CYS A 258 -8.43 7.09 3.94
CA CYS A 258 -7.55 7.44 2.82
C CYS A 258 -6.72 8.71 3.07
N LEU A 259 -7.26 9.64 3.87
CA LEU A 259 -6.61 10.90 4.24
C LEU A 259 -5.52 10.76 5.30
N LEU A 260 -5.51 9.66 6.08
CA LEU A 260 -4.44 9.39 7.03
C LEU A 260 -3.08 9.44 6.33
N LYS A 261 -2.12 10.11 6.96
CA LYS A 261 -0.74 10.19 6.48
C LYS A 261 0.02 8.98 6.98
N GLY A 262 0.55 8.16 6.09
CA GLY A 262 1.20 6.92 6.47
C GLY A 262 2.19 6.46 5.42
N LYS A 263 3.42 6.14 5.84
CA LYS A 263 4.47 5.61 4.95
C LYS A 263 4.16 4.18 4.52
N LYS A 264 3.68 3.34 5.44
CA LYS A 264 3.28 1.96 5.17
C LYS A 264 1.78 1.76 5.40
N ARG A 265 1.10 1.02 4.54
CA ARG A 265 -0.36 0.82 4.61
C ARG A 265 -0.74 -0.64 4.53
N TRP A 266 -1.55 -1.11 5.47
CA TRP A 266 -2.01 -2.50 5.50
C TRP A 266 -3.52 -2.57 5.56
N CYS A 267 -4.11 -3.36 4.67
CA CYS A 267 -5.49 -3.82 4.76
C CYS A 267 -5.49 -5.25 5.28
N VAL A 268 -6.11 -5.49 6.42
CA VAL A 268 -6.16 -6.81 7.06
C VAL A 268 -7.62 -7.22 7.09
N THR A 269 -7.98 -8.31 6.41
CA THR A 269 -9.38 -8.76 6.32
C THR A 269 -9.44 -10.20 5.84
N GLY A 270 -10.30 -11.03 6.42
CA GLY A 270 -10.55 -12.37 5.88
C GLY A 270 -11.42 -12.37 4.62
N THR A 271 -12.08 -11.25 4.30
CA THR A 271 -13.04 -11.13 3.21
C THR A 271 -12.78 -9.85 2.40
N PRO A 272 -11.77 -9.83 1.51
CA PRO A 272 -11.45 -8.63 0.72
C PRO A 272 -12.52 -8.30 -0.34
N ILE A 273 -13.29 -9.30 -0.77
CA ILE A 273 -14.43 -9.17 -1.69
C ILE A 273 -15.65 -9.71 -0.96
N GLN A 274 -16.71 -8.90 -0.84
CA GLN A 274 -17.96 -9.34 -0.20
C GLN A 274 -19.10 -9.35 -1.22
N ASN A 275 -19.33 -8.23 -1.89
CA ASN A 275 -20.47 -8.04 -2.77
C ASN A 275 -20.05 -7.83 -4.23
N SER A 276 -18.91 -7.15 -4.45
CA SER A 276 -18.49 -6.79 -5.80
C SER A 276 -16.99 -6.55 -5.91
N LEU A 277 -16.45 -6.56 -7.13
CA LEU A 277 -15.06 -6.15 -7.39
C LEU A 277 -14.76 -4.72 -6.94
N GLN A 278 -15.79 -3.87 -6.82
CA GLN A 278 -15.65 -2.52 -6.32
C GLN A 278 -15.16 -2.47 -4.86
N ASP A 279 -15.37 -3.54 -4.10
CA ASP A 279 -14.87 -3.66 -2.73
C ASP A 279 -13.33 -3.61 -2.70
N VAL A 280 -12.68 -4.29 -3.65
CA VAL A 280 -11.21 -4.29 -3.79
C VAL A 280 -10.69 -2.91 -4.15
N TYR A 281 -11.40 -2.17 -4.99
CA TYR A 281 -11.02 -0.80 -5.32
C TYR A 281 -10.98 0.11 -4.08
N GLY A 282 -11.93 -0.06 -3.16
CA GLY A 282 -11.88 0.65 -1.86
C GLY A 282 -10.57 0.40 -1.11
N LEU A 283 -10.10 -0.84 -1.09
CA LEU A 283 -8.85 -1.24 -0.44
C LEU A 283 -7.62 -0.71 -1.19
N LEU A 284 -7.57 -0.86 -2.51
CA LEU A 284 -6.47 -0.36 -3.35
C LEU A 284 -6.34 1.17 -3.28
N LYS A 285 -7.48 1.87 -3.21
CA LYS A 285 -7.52 3.32 -3.01
C LYS A 285 -6.89 3.74 -1.69
N PHE A 286 -7.18 3.04 -0.61
CA PHE A 286 -6.51 3.29 0.67
C PHE A 286 -5.02 2.99 0.58
N LEU A 287 -4.62 1.86 -0.04
CA LEU A 287 -3.22 1.48 -0.19
C LEU A 287 -2.41 2.43 -1.10
N ARG A 288 -3.07 3.29 -1.89
CA ARG A 288 -2.45 4.18 -2.88
C ARG A 288 -1.61 3.41 -3.91
N HIS A 289 -2.12 2.26 -4.33
CA HIS A 289 -1.44 1.42 -5.30
C HIS A 289 -1.70 1.95 -6.72
N GLU A 290 -0.79 2.74 -7.26
CA GLU A 290 -0.91 3.33 -8.61
C GLU A 290 -0.70 2.28 -9.72
N PRO A 291 -1.37 2.42 -10.88
CA PRO A 291 -2.46 3.37 -11.19
C PRO A 291 -3.84 2.91 -10.67
N TRP A 292 -3.91 1.76 -10.00
CA TRP A 292 -5.14 1.06 -9.61
C TRP A 292 -6.00 1.79 -8.57
N CYS A 293 -5.40 2.68 -7.78
CA CYS A 293 -6.11 3.54 -6.85
C CYS A 293 -6.87 4.69 -7.53
N GLU A 294 -6.62 4.95 -8.82
CA GLU A 294 -7.30 5.98 -9.58
C GLU A 294 -8.64 5.47 -10.12
N GLY A 295 -9.72 6.20 -9.80
CA GLY A 295 -11.06 5.77 -10.17
C GLY A 295 -11.33 5.76 -11.68
N GLY A 296 -10.67 6.64 -12.45
CA GLY A 296 -10.75 6.64 -13.91
C GLY A 296 -10.11 5.39 -14.48
N PHE A 297 -8.87 5.12 -14.07
CA PHE A 297 -8.12 3.94 -14.49
C PHE A 297 -8.85 2.64 -14.13
N TRP A 298 -9.27 2.48 -12.86
CA TRP A 298 -9.99 1.29 -12.40
C TRP A 298 -11.25 1.00 -13.22
N LYS A 299 -12.04 2.03 -13.53
CA LYS A 299 -13.26 1.87 -14.31
C LYS A 299 -12.97 1.34 -15.71
N THR A 300 -11.98 1.90 -16.39
CA THR A 300 -11.61 1.49 -17.76
C THR A 300 -10.92 0.13 -17.79
N ALA A 301 -10.05 -0.14 -16.82
CA ALA A 301 -9.23 -1.35 -16.78
C ALA A 301 -10.01 -2.59 -16.32
N ILE A 302 -10.91 -2.42 -15.34
CA ILE A 302 -11.59 -3.54 -14.67
C ILE A 302 -13.09 -3.47 -14.86
N THR A 303 -13.74 -2.36 -14.47
CA THR A 303 -15.20 -2.31 -14.45
C THR A 303 -15.81 -2.46 -15.85
N SER A 304 -15.32 -1.71 -16.84
CA SER A 304 -15.81 -1.80 -18.21
C SER A 304 -15.48 -3.15 -18.84
N ALA A 305 -14.27 -3.67 -18.62
CA ALA A 305 -13.86 -4.98 -19.12
C ALA A 305 -14.81 -6.09 -18.65
N VAL A 306 -15.09 -6.15 -17.34
CA VAL A 306 -15.99 -7.14 -16.74
C VAL A 306 -17.45 -6.94 -17.20
N SER A 307 -17.90 -5.70 -17.38
CA SER A 307 -19.25 -5.43 -17.90
C SER A 307 -19.39 -5.72 -19.39
N SER A 308 -18.30 -5.64 -20.15
CA SER A 308 -18.26 -5.80 -21.60
C SER A 308 -18.13 -7.26 -22.04
N THR A 309 -17.66 -8.15 -21.16
CA THR A 309 -17.80 -9.59 -21.34
C THR A 309 -19.26 -9.99 -21.14
N PRO A 310 -20.03 -10.27 -22.22
CA PRO A 310 -21.30 -10.94 -22.03
C PRO A 310 -21.02 -12.37 -21.59
N VAL A 311 -22.05 -13.04 -21.10
CA VAL A 311 -22.15 -14.43 -20.62
C VAL A 311 -21.73 -15.47 -21.70
N ALA A 312 -20.54 -15.36 -22.27
CA ALA A 312 -19.99 -16.26 -23.29
C ALA A 312 -19.06 -17.32 -22.69
N ALA A 313 -18.49 -17.06 -21.51
CA ALA A 313 -17.70 -18.06 -20.78
C ALA A 313 -18.57 -19.17 -20.16
N ALA A 314 -19.85 -18.89 -19.86
CA ALA A 314 -20.77 -19.89 -19.30
C ALA A 314 -21.31 -20.90 -20.33
N SER A 315 -21.13 -20.65 -21.64
CA SER A 315 -21.59 -21.56 -22.70
C SER A 315 -20.51 -22.53 -23.21
N LEU A 316 -19.23 -22.34 -22.83
CA LEU A 316 -18.13 -23.20 -23.27
C LEU A 316 -17.80 -24.35 -22.31
N GLU A 317 -18.25 -24.31 -21.05
CA GLU A 317 -18.09 -25.44 -20.11
C GLU A 317 -19.18 -26.52 -20.25
N ASN A 318 -20.31 -26.23 -20.91
CA ASN A 318 -21.38 -27.21 -21.11
C ASN A 318 -21.27 -28.04 -22.41
N SER A 319 -20.33 -27.72 -23.31
CA SER A 319 -20.08 -28.50 -24.53
C SER A 319 -18.99 -29.56 -24.40
N SER A 320 -18.25 -29.61 -23.27
CA SER A 320 -17.15 -30.56 -23.06
C SER A 320 -17.53 -31.80 -22.25
N ASN A 321 -18.81 -32.07 -22.00
CA ASN A 321 -19.26 -33.23 -21.21
C ASN A 321 -20.10 -34.28 -21.96
N SER A 322 -20.13 -34.25 -23.30
CA SER A 322 -20.82 -35.27 -24.12
C SER A 322 -19.85 -36.21 -24.86
N SER A 323 -18.89 -36.80 -24.15
CA SER A 323 -18.16 -37.97 -24.67
C SER A 323 -17.42 -38.68 -23.54
N ARG A 324 -18.13 -39.50 -22.77
CA ARG A 324 -17.52 -40.55 -21.94
C ARG A 324 -17.91 -41.91 -22.54
N PRO A 325 -16.94 -42.76 -22.94
CA PRO A 325 -17.26 -44.11 -23.38
C PRO A 325 -17.73 -44.94 -22.19
N ALA A 326 -18.80 -45.70 -22.37
CA ALA A 326 -19.32 -46.63 -21.37
C ALA A 326 -18.31 -47.77 -21.15
N SER A 327 -18.00 -48.08 -19.89
CA SER A 327 -17.29 -49.32 -19.52
C SER A 327 -18.29 -50.40 -19.09
N PRO A 328 -18.06 -51.68 -19.41
CA PRO A 328 -18.98 -52.77 -19.11
C PRO A 328 -18.72 -53.36 -17.73
N ALA A 329 -19.63 -53.12 -16.78
CA ALA A 329 -19.78 -53.94 -15.58
C ALA A 329 -21.15 -53.63 -14.94
N ASP A 330 -22.14 -54.48 -15.19
CA ASP A 330 -23.09 -54.94 -14.16
C ASP A 330 -24.08 -55.94 -14.78
N LEU A 331 -23.59 -57.18 -14.93
CA LEU A 331 -24.44 -58.37 -14.94
C LEU A 331 -24.71 -58.74 -13.49
N ARG A 332 -25.94 -58.47 -13.01
CA ARG A 332 -26.75 -59.33 -12.11
C ARG A 332 -27.95 -58.55 -11.58
N LYS A 333 -29.12 -58.77 -12.18
CA LYS A 333 -30.29 -59.35 -11.50
C LYS A 333 -31.39 -59.63 -12.53
N GLU A 334 -31.81 -60.89 -12.49
CA GLU A 334 -32.88 -61.59 -13.23
C GLU A 334 -32.63 -61.92 -14.70
#